data_AF-A0A6J4PCW0-F1
#
_entry.id   AF-A0A6J4PCW0-F1
#
_cell.length_a   1.000
_cell.length_b   1.000
_cell.length_c   1.000
_cell.angle_alpha   90.00
_cell.angle_beta   90.00
_cell.angle_gamma   90.00
#
_symmetry.space_group_name_H-M   'P 1'
#
loop_
_entity.id
_entity.type
_entity.pdbx_description
1 polymer ?
#
loop_
_entity_poly.entity_id
_entity_poly.type
_entity_poly.pdbx_seq_one_letter_code
_entity_poly.pdbx_strand_id
1 'polypeptide(L)'
;MVSIEAGERAGAALRTAHLLRIDSYMDFAILAMWTTSPRVDTMIGMVEASLRGASPGGEDDELLEKLRALVGEGRKYLAEGQFPVAMGRMRVAHDLLSLQIIRLSSG
;
A
#
# COMPACT_ATOMS: atom_id res chain seq x y z
N MET A 1 14.56 31.42 3.27
CA MET A 1 13.26 31.39 2.55
C MET A 1 13.35 30.25 1.55
N VAL A 2 12.71 29.11 1.82
CA VAL A 2 12.69 28.00 0.85
C VAL A 2 11.75 28.43 -0.28
N SER A 3 12.18 28.29 -1.54
CA SER A 3 11.31 28.55 -2.71
C SER A 3 10.07 27.65 -2.64
N ILE A 4 8.91 28.13 -3.07
CA ILE A 4 7.65 27.36 -3.09
C ILE A 4 7.86 26.03 -3.82
N GLU A 5 8.57 26.05 -4.95
CA GLU A 5 8.92 24.87 -5.76
C GLU A 5 9.80 23.86 -4.98
N ALA A 6 10.69 24.33 -4.11
CA ALA A 6 11.50 23.47 -3.27
C ALA A 6 10.68 22.86 -2.11
N GLY A 7 9.67 23.57 -1.62
CA GLY A 7 8.71 23.04 -0.65
C GLY A 7 7.80 21.96 -1.24
N GLU A 8 7.29 22.19 -2.45
CA GLU A 8 6.46 21.22 -3.18
C GLU A 8 7.23 19.93 -3.49
N ARG A 9 8.48 20.05 -3.99
CA ARG A 9 9.34 18.87 -4.23
C ARG A 9 9.62 18.09 -2.95
N ALA A 10 9.85 18.76 -1.82
CA ALA A 10 10.06 18.10 -0.54
C ALA A 10 8.80 17.36 -0.06
N GLY A 11 7.62 17.93 -0.28
CA GLY A 11 6.33 17.28 -0.01
C GLY A 11 6.12 16.03 -0.85
N ALA A 12 6.35 16.13 -2.17
CA ALA A 12 6.25 15.00 -3.08
C ALA A 12 7.22 13.86 -2.71
N ALA A 13 8.48 14.19 -2.38
CA ALA A 13 9.47 13.20 -1.95
C ALA A 13 9.05 12.47 -0.66
N LEU A 14 8.51 13.19 0.33
CA LEU A 14 8.02 12.60 1.58
C LEU A 14 6.83 11.67 1.33
N ARG A 15 5.88 12.07 0.49
CA ARG A 15 4.73 11.26 0.10
C ARG A 15 5.17 9.99 -0.63
N THR A 16 6.05 10.12 -1.62
CA THR A 16 6.63 8.98 -2.34
C THR A 16 7.32 8.00 -1.39
N ALA A 17 8.15 8.49 -0.46
CA ALA A 17 8.82 7.64 0.53
C ALA A 17 7.82 6.90 1.45
N HIS A 18 6.75 7.57 1.87
CA HIS A 18 5.70 6.95 2.67
C HIS A 18 4.99 5.82 1.92
N LEU A 19 4.61 6.06 0.66
CA LEU A 19 3.92 5.08 -0.18
C LEU A 19 4.83 3.90 -0.54
N LEU A 20 6.12 4.12 -0.86
CA LEU A 20 7.10 3.06 -1.11
C LEU A 20 7.28 2.10 0.07
N ARG A 21 7.19 2.61 1.30
CA ARG A 21 7.22 1.78 2.51
C ARG A 21 6.01 0.83 2.56
N ILE A 22 4.82 1.31 2.21
CA ILE A 22 3.60 0.50 2.18
C ILE A 22 3.72 -0.55 1.06
N ASP A 23 4.16 -0.12 -0.13
CA ASP A 23 4.36 -0.95 -1.33
C ASP A 23 5.27 -2.14 -1.03
N SER A 24 6.41 -1.89 -0.38
CA SER A 24 7.35 -2.93 0.05
C SER A 24 6.71 -3.99 0.96
N TYR A 25 5.87 -3.58 1.93
CA TYR A 25 5.17 -4.55 2.79
C TYR A 25 4.11 -5.33 2.02
N MET A 26 3.44 -4.69 1.06
CA MET A 26 2.43 -5.34 0.24
C MET A 26 3.05 -6.39 -0.68
N ASP A 27 4.21 -6.10 -1.26
CA ASP A 27 5.00 -7.06 -2.02
C ASP A 27 5.41 -8.28 -1.18
N PHE A 28 5.91 -8.05 0.04
CA PHE A 28 6.24 -9.16 0.95
C PHE A 28 5.01 -10.00 1.32
N ALA A 29 3.85 -9.38 1.53
CA ALA A 29 2.61 -10.10 1.79
C ALA A 29 2.17 -10.94 0.58
N ILE A 30 2.22 -10.36 -0.62
CA ILE A 30 1.89 -11.04 -1.87
C ILE A 30 2.83 -12.24 -2.11
N LEU A 31 4.14 -12.06 -1.92
CA LEU A 31 5.11 -13.15 -2.05
C LEU A 31 4.89 -14.23 -1.00
N ALA A 32 4.60 -13.86 0.24
CA ALA A 32 4.26 -14.81 1.30
C ALA A 32 3.02 -15.63 0.93
N MET A 33 1.98 -14.99 0.38
CA MET A 33 0.76 -15.65 -0.08
C MET A 33 1.05 -16.66 -1.19
N TRP A 34 1.80 -16.25 -2.23
CA TRP A 34 2.16 -17.13 -3.36
C TRP A 34 2.98 -18.35 -2.96
N THR A 35 3.85 -18.19 -1.95
CA THR A 35 4.75 -19.25 -1.50
C THR A 35 4.17 -20.11 -0.38
N THR A 36 2.89 -19.88 -0.01
CA THR A 36 2.24 -20.54 1.12
C THR A 36 3.09 -20.44 2.40
N SER A 37 3.70 -19.28 2.60
CA SER A 37 4.60 -19.04 3.71
C SER A 37 3.85 -19.12 5.04
N PRO A 38 4.43 -19.70 6.11
CA PRO A 38 3.83 -19.66 7.44
C PRO A 38 3.72 -18.24 8.01
N ARG A 39 4.31 -17.24 7.34
CA ARG A 39 4.31 -15.84 7.78
C ARG A 39 3.23 -14.98 7.11
N VAL A 40 2.35 -15.56 6.29
CA VAL A 40 1.33 -14.80 5.52
C VAL A 40 0.51 -13.87 6.41
N ASP A 41 -0.04 -14.38 7.51
CA ASP A 41 -0.86 -13.58 8.44
C ASP A 41 -0.08 -12.41 9.04
N THR A 42 1.17 -12.64 9.43
CA THR A 42 2.04 -11.58 9.93
C THR A 42 2.30 -10.51 8.87
N MET A 43 2.58 -10.92 7.63
CA MET A 43 2.88 -9.97 6.54
C MET A 43 1.65 -9.14 6.17
N ILE A 44 0.46 -9.75 6.09
CA ILE A 44 -0.79 -9.01 5.89
C ILE A 44 -1.02 -8.04 7.05
N GLY A 45 -0.79 -8.46 8.30
CA GLY A 45 -0.89 -7.59 9.47
C GLY A 45 0.05 -6.37 9.42
N MET A 46 1.25 -6.51 8.84
CA MET A 46 2.18 -5.40 8.64
C MET A 46 1.69 -4.40 7.58
N VAL A 47 1.05 -4.89 6.52
CA VAL A 47 0.39 -4.04 5.52
C VAL A 47 -0.73 -3.24 6.17
N GLU A 48 -1.64 -3.92 6.89
CA GLU A 48 -2.73 -3.26 7.60
C GLU A 48 -2.23 -2.22 8.60
N ALA A 49 -1.21 -2.55 9.40
CA ALA A 49 -0.61 -1.61 10.34
C ALA A 49 -0.05 -0.36 9.62
N SER A 50 0.56 -0.56 8.45
CA SER A 50 1.12 0.52 7.65
C SER A 50 0.07 1.44 7.03
N LEU A 51 -1.18 0.98 6.91
CA LEU A 51 -2.30 1.71 6.32
C LEU A 51 -3.19 2.45 7.34
N ARG A 52 -3.03 2.24 8.66
CA ARG A 52 -3.94 2.79 9.69
C ARG A 52 -3.89 4.32 9.84
N GLY A 53 -2.78 4.94 9.45
CA GLY A 53 -2.56 6.38 9.60
C GLY A 53 -3.02 7.20 8.41
N ALA A 54 -3.05 8.52 8.60
CA ALA A 54 -3.15 9.47 7.50
C ALA A 54 -1.81 9.55 6.72
N SER A 55 -1.90 9.94 5.46
CA SER A 55 -0.74 10.23 4.63
C SER A 55 -0.06 11.52 5.06
N PRO A 56 1.22 11.73 4.71
CA PRO A 56 1.85 13.05 4.84
C PRO A 56 1.00 14.11 4.14
N GLY A 57 0.54 15.12 4.89
CA GLY A 57 -0.32 16.20 4.38
C GLY A 57 -1.75 15.80 4.01
N GLY A 58 -2.16 14.54 4.18
CA GLY A 58 -3.50 14.03 3.86
C GLY A 58 -3.82 13.87 2.37
N GLU A 59 -2.90 14.22 1.48
CA GLU A 59 -3.11 14.24 0.02
C GLU A 59 -3.35 12.85 -0.60
N ASP A 60 -2.96 11.77 0.08
CA ASP A 60 -3.15 10.39 -0.37
C ASP A 60 -4.18 9.63 0.49
N ASP A 61 -4.90 10.29 1.40
CA ASP A 61 -5.82 9.62 2.33
C ASP A 61 -6.92 8.83 1.62
N GLU A 62 -7.48 9.37 0.52
CA GLU A 62 -8.49 8.68 -0.27
C GLU A 62 -7.94 7.37 -0.88
N LEU A 63 -6.67 7.38 -1.31
CA LEU A 63 -6.01 6.16 -1.76
C LEU A 63 -5.86 5.19 -0.59
N LEU A 64 -5.35 5.64 0.56
CA LEU A 64 -5.14 4.79 1.73
C LEU A 64 -6.45 4.13 2.21
N GLU A 65 -7.58 4.85 2.18
CA GLU A 65 -8.91 4.28 2.46
C GLU A 65 -9.26 3.12 1.51
N LYS A 66 -9.06 3.31 0.20
CA LYS A 66 -9.31 2.27 -0.81
C LYS A 66 -8.41 1.05 -0.60
N LEU A 67 -7.14 1.28 -0.30
CA LEU A 67 -6.18 0.20 -0.02
C LEU A 67 -6.58 -0.57 1.24
N ARG A 68 -7.05 0.10 2.30
CA ARG A 68 -7.55 -0.56 3.51
C ARG A 68 -8.72 -1.47 3.21
N ALA A 69 -9.68 -1.01 2.41
CA ALA A 69 -10.82 -1.82 2.01
C ALA A 69 -10.37 -3.08 1.25
N LEU A 70 -9.50 -2.92 0.23
CA LEU A 70 -9.01 -4.04 -0.57
C LEU A 70 -8.18 -5.04 0.23
N VAL A 71 -7.29 -4.58 1.10
CA VAL A 71 -6.49 -5.46 1.97
C VAL A 71 -7.38 -6.20 2.96
N GLY A 72 -8.38 -5.52 3.54
CA GLY A 72 -9.36 -6.13 4.44
C GLY A 72 -10.18 -7.22 3.74
N GLU A 73 -10.66 -6.95 2.51
CA GLU A 73 -11.31 -7.95 1.66
C GLU A 73 -10.38 -9.12 1.35
N GLY A 74 -9.14 -8.84 0.96
CA GLY A 74 -8.12 -9.84 0.66
C GLY A 74 -7.88 -10.79 1.83
N ARG A 75 -7.74 -10.25 3.04
CA ARG A 75 -7.58 -11.03 4.27
C ARG A 75 -8.80 -11.90 4.56
N LYS A 76 -10.01 -11.34 4.41
CA LYS A 76 -11.26 -12.08 4.63
C LYS A 76 -11.36 -13.27 3.67
N TYR A 77 -11.16 -13.05 2.38
CA TYR A 77 -11.19 -14.12 1.38
C TYR A 77 -10.11 -15.18 1.62
N LEU A 78 -8.93 -14.77 2.07
CA LEU A 78 -7.87 -15.71 2.41
C LEU A 78 -8.27 -16.61 3.59
N ALA A 79 -8.84 -16.04 4.64
CA ALA A 79 -9.34 -16.78 5.80
C ALA A 79 -10.47 -17.75 5.42
N GLU A 80 -11.26 -17.43 4.40
CA GLU A 80 -12.31 -18.29 3.83
C GLU A 80 -11.77 -19.34 2.83
N GLY A 81 -10.44 -19.42 2.63
CA GLY A 81 -9.81 -20.36 1.70
C GLY A 81 -9.96 -19.99 0.22
N GLN A 82 -10.47 -18.79 -0.09
CA GLN A 82 -10.68 -18.30 -1.45
C GLN A 82 -9.42 -17.62 -1.99
N PHE A 83 -8.33 -18.37 -2.10
CA PHE A 83 -7.01 -17.83 -2.46
C PHE A 83 -7.00 -16.99 -3.75
N PRO A 84 -7.59 -17.40 -4.89
CA PRO A 84 -7.57 -16.59 -6.11
C PRO A 84 -8.24 -15.22 -5.94
N VAL A 85 -9.33 -15.17 -5.17
CA VAL A 85 -10.06 -13.92 -4.88
C VAL A 85 -9.22 -13.04 -3.96
N ALA A 86 -8.65 -13.61 -2.90
CA ALA A 86 -7.76 -12.91 -1.99
C ALA A 86 -6.55 -12.30 -2.73
N MET A 87 -5.90 -13.09 -3.57
CA MET A 87 -4.78 -12.63 -4.40
C MET A 87 -5.19 -11.51 -5.36
N GLY A 88 -6.36 -11.63 -5.98
CA GLY A 88 -6.91 -10.57 -6.83
C GLY A 88 -7.03 -9.24 -6.09
N ARG A 89 -7.57 -9.25 -4.86
CA ARG A 89 -7.70 -8.03 -4.03
C ARG A 89 -6.35 -7.43 -3.67
N MET A 90 -5.40 -8.27 -3.24
CA MET A 90 -4.06 -7.83 -2.89
C MET A 90 -3.31 -7.25 -4.10
N ARG A 91 -3.45 -7.85 -5.28
CA ARG A 91 -2.85 -7.33 -6.52
C ARG A 91 -3.45 -6.00 -6.96
N VAL A 92 -4.78 -5.85 -6.91
CA VAL A 92 -5.42 -4.57 -7.23
C VAL A 92 -4.97 -3.48 -6.27
N ALA A 93 -4.86 -3.77 -4.97
CA ALA A 93 -4.34 -2.82 -3.99
C ALA A 93 -2.91 -2.39 -4.35
N HIS A 94 -2.05 -3.37 -4.67
CA HIS A 94 -0.67 -3.13 -5.06
C HIS A 94 -0.57 -2.26 -6.30
N ASP A 95 -1.30 -2.60 -7.37
CA ASP A 95 -1.23 -1.87 -8.64
C ASP A 95 -1.73 -0.42 -8.50
N LEU A 96 -2.77 -0.18 -7.70
CA LEU A 96 -3.24 1.18 -7.40
C LEU A 96 -2.19 2.01 -6.67
N LEU A 97 -1.49 1.39 -5.71
CA LEU A 97 -0.42 2.03 -4.96
C LEU A 97 0.78 2.33 -5.86
N SER A 98 1.25 1.36 -6.65
CA SER A 98 2.38 1.55 -7.57
C SER A 98 2.08 2.63 -8.61
N LEU A 99 0.85 2.70 -9.14
CA LEU A 99 0.44 3.76 -10.05
C LEU A 99 0.50 5.15 -9.39
N GLN A 100 0.15 5.27 -8.11
CA GLN A 100 0.27 6.54 -7.39
C GLN A 100 1.73 6.95 -7.20
N ILE A 101 2.61 6.00 -6.84
CA ILE A 101 4.04 6.24 -6.70
C ILE A 101 4.64 6.74 -8.03
N ILE A 102 4.26 6.12 -9.16
CA ILE A 102 4.71 6.53 -10.49
C ILE A 102 4.22 7.95 -10.81
N ARG A 103 2.96 8.27 -10.51
CA ARG A 103 2.40 9.62 -10.72
C ARG A 103 3.19 10.68 -9.93
N LEU A 104 3.50 10.42 -8.67
CA LEU A 104 4.28 11.34 -7.83
C LEU A 104 5.75 11.45 -8.24
N SER A 105 6.32 10.42 -8.84
CA SER A 105 7.71 10.42 -9.30
C SER A 105 7.90 11.06 -10.68
N SER A 106 6.80 11.27 -11.42
CA SER A 106 6.79 11.84 -12.77
C SER A 106 6.40 13.32 -12.81
N GLY A 107 5.94 13.88 -11.68
CA GLY A 107 5.61 15.30 -11.49
C GLY A 107 6.71 16.05 -10.76
#